data_AF-A0A539DKS9-F1
#
_entry.id   AF-A0A539DKS9-F1
#
_cell.length_a   1.000
_cell.length_b   1.000
_cell.length_c   1.000
_cell.angle_alpha   90.00
_cell.angle_beta   90.00
_cell.angle_gamma   90.00
#
_symmetry.space_group_name_H-M   'P 1'
#
loop_
_entity.id
_entity.type
_entity.pdbx_description
1 polymer ?
#
loop_
_entity_poly.entity_id
_entity_poly.type
_entity_poly.pdbx_seq_one_letter_code
_entity_poly.pdbx_strand_id
1 'polypeptide(L)'
;MTSPTAQRTRAILSVAGGAMIIGLAPVGMRLSELGPQATAFWRFTFALPALALIVFLAKAQAPARSDVRLLAIAGACFALDMALWHAALGLTTVANATLFSNMTPVLAAAAGFIFFRERIGVAWLVGASIAVIGAGLMSWSRAQGGQGTFSGDLLGMASAVWYAAYLLLLRGVRERVSAPMAMFVTTAAAALVAAVATVMMGEPFVAPDMSAQGWLVLVVLGVFIHVGGQGLIAHGLGQLPITLSTVLLWMQPVAAAVFGWLLFNEGLGAAGVVGAVMILAGVYTVQRARI
;
A
#
# COMPACT_ATOMS: atom_id res chain seq x y z
N MET A 1 15.21 -26.11 -12.38
CA MET A 1 14.67 -25.98 -11.01
C MET A 1 15.62 -25.10 -10.22
N THR A 2 15.18 -23.94 -9.71
CA THR A 2 16.02 -23.07 -8.88
C THR A 2 16.18 -23.69 -7.49
N SER A 3 17.35 -23.57 -6.86
CA SER A 3 17.53 -24.02 -5.48
C SER A 3 16.54 -23.29 -4.54
N PRO A 4 16.10 -23.90 -3.43
CA PRO A 4 15.20 -23.26 -2.46
C PRO A 4 15.71 -21.88 -1.99
N THR A 5 17.02 -21.74 -1.84
CA THR A 5 17.70 -20.48 -1.49
C THR A 5 17.58 -19.42 -2.58
N ALA A 6 17.75 -19.80 -3.86
CA ALA A 6 17.62 -18.90 -4.98
C ALA A 6 16.16 -18.42 -5.17
N GLN A 7 15.18 -19.31 -4.95
CA GLN A 7 13.77 -18.95 -5.00
C GLN A 7 13.40 -17.95 -3.89
N ARG A 8 13.84 -18.21 -2.65
CA ARG A 8 13.62 -17.30 -1.52
C ARG A 8 14.24 -15.92 -1.77
N THR A 9 15.47 -15.89 -2.29
CA THR A 9 16.18 -14.64 -2.62
C THR A 9 15.42 -13.83 -3.66
N ARG A 10 14.94 -14.48 -4.74
CA ARG A 10 14.12 -13.82 -5.77
C ARG A 10 12.85 -13.22 -5.19
N ALA A 11 12.15 -13.95 -4.33
CA ALA A 11 10.93 -13.45 -3.69
C ALA A 11 11.21 -12.23 -2.80
N ILE A 12 12.31 -12.22 -2.04
CA ILE A 12 12.73 -11.06 -1.23
C ILE A 12 12.99 -9.85 -2.14
N LEU A 13 13.78 -10.04 -3.20
CA LEU A 13 14.10 -8.98 -4.16
C LEU A 13 12.84 -8.46 -4.87
N SER A 14 11.87 -9.33 -5.18
CA SER A 14 10.58 -8.92 -5.74
C SER A 14 9.80 -8.02 -4.77
N VAL A 15 9.62 -8.42 -3.50
CA VAL A 15 8.86 -7.59 -2.55
C VAL A 15 9.58 -6.27 -2.29
N ALA A 16 10.89 -6.29 -2.06
CA ALA A 16 11.67 -5.07 -1.83
C ALA A 16 11.66 -4.13 -3.03
N GLY A 17 11.88 -4.64 -4.24
CA GLY A 17 11.84 -3.87 -5.48
C GLY A 17 10.43 -3.32 -5.76
N GLY A 18 9.39 -4.13 -5.55
CA GLY A 18 8.00 -3.72 -5.70
C GLY A 18 7.60 -2.62 -4.70
N ALA A 19 8.09 -2.72 -3.46
CA ALA A 19 7.91 -1.72 -2.42
C ALA A 19 8.60 -0.39 -2.78
N MET A 20 9.83 -0.42 -3.29
CA MET A 20 10.51 0.79 -3.80
C MET A 20 9.76 1.44 -4.96
N ILE A 21 9.25 0.65 -5.90
CA ILE A 21 8.43 1.15 -7.02
C ILE A 21 7.14 1.79 -6.50
N ILE A 22 6.45 1.18 -5.54
CA ILE A 22 5.24 1.78 -4.95
C ILE A 22 5.54 3.06 -4.16
N GLY A 23 6.74 3.20 -3.59
CA GLY A 23 7.17 4.46 -2.97
C GLY A 23 7.16 5.66 -3.92
N LEU A 24 7.15 5.44 -5.25
CA LEU A 24 6.97 6.49 -6.28
C LEU A 24 5.50 6.85 -6.53
N ALA A 25 4.53 6.04 -6.09
CA ALA A 25 3.11 6.28 -6.32
C ALA A 25 2.62 7.67 -5.87
N PRO A 26 3.01 8.20 -4.69
CA PRO A 26 2.62 9.55 -4.26
C PRO A 26 3.03 10.65 -5.24
N VAL A 27 4.15 10.46 -5.94
CA VAL A 27 4.64 11.42 -6.92
C VAL A 27 3.65 11.51 -8.08
N GLY A 28 3.28 10.37 -8.66
CA GLY A 28 2.28 10.31 -9.73
C GLY A 28 0.91 10.84 -9.26
N MET A 29 0.53 10.57 -8.00
CA MET A 29 -0.70 11.11 -7.43
C MET A 29 -0.72 12.65 -7.39
N ARG A 30 0.40 13.29 -7.02
CA ARG A 30 0.50 14.75 -7.00
C ARG A 30 0.59 15.40 -8.37
N LEU A 31 1.11 14.67 -9.35
CA LEU A 31 1.18 15.10 -10.74
C LEU A 31 -0.13 14.84 -11.50
N SER A 32 -1.09 14.12 -10.90
CA SER A 32 -2.38 13.85 -11.51
C SER A 32 -3.21 15.13 -11.58
N GLU A 33 -3.83 15.36 -12.73
CA GLU A 33 -4.77 16.47 -12.97
C GLU A 33 -6.20 16.14 -12.49
N LEU A 34 -6.42 14.90 -12.05
CA LEU A 34 -7.70 14.41 -11.55
C LEU A 34 -7.76 14.43 -10.03
N GLY A 35 -8.98 14.40 -9.53
CA GLY A 35 -9.23 14.14 -8.11
C GLY A 35 -8.66 12.79 -7.66
N PRO A 36 -8.46 12.59 -6.35
CA PRO A 36 -7.75 11.41 -5.86
C PRO A 36 -8.50 10.09 -6.09
N GLN A 37 -9.84 10.09 -6.09
CA GLN A 37 -10.62 8.87 -6.38
C GLN A 37 -10.65 8.58 -7.88
N ALA A 38 -10.81 9.60 -8.73
CA ALA A 38 -10.73 9.49 -10.18
C ALA A 38 -9.34 8.99 -10.63
N THR A 39 -8.27 9.45 -9.97
CA THR A 39 -6.91 8.97 -10.21
C THR A 39 -6.76 7.49 -9.83
N ALA A 40 -7.33 7.05 -8.70
CA ALA A 40 -7.36 5.65 -8.29
C ALA A 40 -8.10 4.77 -9.31
N PHE A 41 -9.25 5.24 -9.79
CA PHE A 41 -10.03 4.57 -10.82
C PHE A 41 -9.18 4.35 -12.08
N TRP A 42 -8.58 5.41 -12.64
CA TRP A 42 -7.79 5.28 -13.86
C TRP A 42 -6.51 4.46 -13.68
N ARG A 43 -5.86 4.54 -12.52
CA ARG A 43 -4.76 3.64 -12.15
C ARG A 43 -5.17 2.17 -12.31
N PHE A 44 -6.33 1.78 -11.79
CA PHE A 44 -6.80 0.40 -11.94
C PHE A 44 -7.26 0.09 -13.36
N THR A 45 -7.99 1.00 -14.01
CA THR A 45 -8.48 0.83 -15.37
C THR A 45 -7.34 0.65 -16.37
N PHE A 46 -6.26 1.42 -16.28
CA PHE A 46 -5.08 1.25 -17.15
C PHE A 46 -4.26 0.00 -16.82
N ALA A 47 -4.32 -0.48 -15.59
CA ALA A 47 -3.67 -1.74 -15.23
C ALA A 47 -4.39 -2.97 -15.82
N LEU A 48 -5.71 -2.92 -15.99
CA LEU A 48 -6.51 -4.07 -16.41
C LEU A 48 -6.10 -4.65 -17.78
N PRO A 49 -5.90 -3.87 -18.85
CA PRO A 49 -5.43 -4.42 -20.13
C PRO A 49 -4.06 -5.08 -20.02
N ALA A 50 -3.13 -4.49 -19.28
CA ALA A 50 -1.80 -5.05 -19.07
C ALA A 50 -1.87 -6.36 -18.27
N LEU A 51 -2.70 -6.41 -17.21
CA LEU A 51 -2.92 -7.63 -16.44
C LEU A 51 -3.64 -8.71 -17.24
N ALA A 52 -4.62 -8.35 -18.07
CA ALA A 52 -5.31 -9.27 -18.96
C ALA A 52 -4.33 -9.91 -19.96
N LEU A 53 -3.43 -9.11 -20.55
CA LEU A 53 -2.37 -9.62 -21.41
C LEU A 53 -1.43 -10.57 -20.66
N ILE A 54 -1.00 -10.22 -19.45
CA ILE A 54 -0.13 -11.10 -18.63
C ILE A 54 -0.87 -12.39 -18.26
N VAL A 55 -2.15 -12.32 -17.89
CA VAL A 55 -2.99 -13.49 -17.59
C VAL A 55 -3.09 -14.42 -18.80
N PHE A 56 -3.32 -13.84 -19.98
CA PHE A 56 -3.38 -14.58 -21.25
C PHE A 56 -2.04 -15.24 -21.59
N LEU A 57 -0.94 -14.48 -21.57
CA LEU A 57 0.41 -14.98 -21.88
C LEU A 57 0.89 -16.04 -20.88
N ALA A 58 0.57 -15.86 -19.60
CA ALA A 58 0.88 -16.82 -18.55
C ALA A 58 -0.04 -18.05 -18.56
N LYS A 59 -1.06 -18.09 -19.43
CA LYS A 59 -2.11 -19.13 -19.48
C LYS A 59 -2.72 -19.39 -18.09
N ALA A 60 -2.91 -18.32 -17.33
CA ALA A 60 -3.34 -18.41 -15.96
C ALA A 60 -4.78 -18.96 -15.89
N GLN A 61 -4.96 -19.97 -15.04
CA GLN A 61 -6.24 -20.65 -14.90
C GLN A 61 -7.26 -19.76 -14.19
N ALA A 62 -8.53 -19.89 -14.58
CA ALA A 62 -9.64 -19.24 -13.90
C ALA A 62 -9.72 -19.72 -12.43
N PRO A 63 -9.92 -18.83 -11.45
CA PRO A 63 -10.06 -19.24 -10.05
C PRO A 63 -11.38 -19.96 -9.82
N ALA A 64 -11.46 -20.74 -8.73
CA ALA A 64 -12.74 -21.23 -8.23
C ALA A 64 -13.64 -20.04 -7.82
N ARG A 65 -14.97 -20.21 -7.90
CA ARG A 65 -15.92 -19.14 -7.53
C ARG A 65 -15.72 -18.60 -6.11
N SER A 66 -15.35 -19.47 -5.17
CA SER A 66 -15.01 -19.10 -3.79
C SER A 66 -13.79 -18.17 -3.73
N ASP A 67 -12.75 -18.48 -4.51
CA ASP A 67 -11.54 -17.67 -4.60
C ASP A 67 -11.81 -16.34 -5.33
N VAL A 68 -12.64 -16.33 -6.38
CA VAL A 68 -13.08 -15.07 -7.04
C VAL A 68 -13.78 -14.16 -6.04
N ARG A 69 -14.71 -14.70 -5.22
CA ARG A 69 -15.39 -13.91 -4.18
C ARG A 69 -14.40 -13.34 -3.17
N LEU A 70 -13.44 -14.14 -2.72
CA LEU A 70 -12.44 -13.71 -1.74
C LEU A 70 -11.50 -12.64 -2.32
N LEU A 71 -11.09 -12.79 -3.58
CA LEU A 71 -10.29 -11.81 -4.32
C LEU A 71 -11.08 -10.52 -4.60
N ALA A 72 -12.39 -10.61 -4.86
CA ALA A 72 -13.23 -9.43 -5.02
C ALA A 72 -13.33 -8.63 -3.72
N ILE A 73 -13.52 -9.31 -2.58
CA ILE A 73 -13.48 -8.67 -1.25
C ILE A 73 -12.10 -8.05 -1.00
N ALA A 74 -11.01 -8.77 -1.32
CA ALA A 74 -9.66 -8.23 -1.20
C ALA A 74 -9.46 -6.97 -2.06
N GLY A 75 -9.96 -6.96 -3.31
CA GLY A 75 -9.94 -5.79 -4.19
C GLY A 75 -10.74 -4.61 -3.64
N ALA A 76 -11.90 -4.87 -3.03
CA ALA A 76 -12.67 -3.84 -2.34
C ALA A 76 -11.92 -3.25 -1.14
N CYS A 77 -11.29 -4.09 -0.31
CA CYS A 77 -10.40 -3.61 0.76
C CYS A 77 -9.25 -2.76 0.19
N PHE A 78 -8.66 -3.17 -0.94
CA PHE A 78 -7.57 -2.40 -1.55
C PHE A 78 -8.03 -1.03 -2.09
N ALA A 79 -9.23 -0.95 -2.65
CA ALA A 79 -9.80 0.33 -3.06
C ALA A 79 -10.10 1.24 -1.86
N LEU A 80 -10.57 0.69 -0.74
CA LEU A 80 -10.78 1.46 0.50
C LEU A 80 -9.47 1.96 1.11
N ASP A 81 -8.42 1.12 1.10
CA ASP A 81 -7.07 1.55 1.44
C ASP A 81 -6.64 2.74 0.57
N MET A 82 -6.71 2.59 -0.76
CA MET A 82 -6.34 3.67 -1.68
C MET A 82 -7.16 4.94 -1.45
N ALA A 83 -8.47 4.84 -1.24
CA ALA A 83 -9.33 5.99 -1.02
C ALA A 83 -8.91 6.79 0.23
N LEU A 84 -8.64 6.09 1.33
CA LEU A 84 -8.20 6.71 2.59
C LEU A 84 -6.77 7.24 2.51
N TRP A 85 -5.86 6.50 1.89
CA TRP A 85 -4.48 6.91 1.70
C TRP A 85 -4.36 8.14 0.78
N HIS A 86 -5.15 8.19 -0.29
CA HIS A 86 -5.24 9.35 -1.17
C HIS A 86 -5.81 10.58 -0.45
N ALA A 87 -6.85 10.39 0.37
CA ALA A 87 -7.36 11.47 1.21
C ALA A 87 -6.31 11.95 2.22
N ALA A 88 -5.51 11.03 2.79
CA ALA A 88 -4.39 11.38 3.66
C ALA A 88 -3.34 12.24 2.93
N LEU A 89 -2.96 11.88 1.69
CA LEU A 89 -1.99 12.65 0.90
C LEU A 89 -2.40 14.11 0.62
N GLY A 90 -3.70 14.41 0.63
CA GLY A 90 -4.20 15.78 0.51
C GLY A 90 -4.15 16.58 1.82
N LEU A 91 -3.95 15.90 2.95
CA LEU A 91 -4.00 16.48 4.30
C LEU A 91 -2.66 16.42 5.05
N THR A 92 -1.72 15.59 4.60
CA THR A 92 -0.40 15.42 5.21
C THR A 92 0.68 15.16 4.14
N THR A 93 1.94 15.09 4.56
CA THR A 93 3.09 14.87 3.65
C THR A 93 3.11 13.47 3.04
N VAL A 94 3.83 13.31 1.92
CA VAL A 94 4.03 12.01 1.25
C VAL A 94 4.65 10.98 2.20
N ALA A 95 5.63 11.43 2.99
CA ALA A 95 6.32 10.60 3.97
C ALA A 95 5.35 10.14 5.07
N ASN A 96 4.59 11.07 5.68
CA ASN A 96 3.64 10.74 6.74
C ASN A 96 2.56 9.78 6.23
N ALA A 97 1.84 10.14 5.16
CA ALA A 97 0.74 9.32 4.65
C ALA A 97 1.18 7.87 4.38
N THR A 98 2.35 7.70 3.75
CA THR A 98 2.92 6.38 3.45
C THR A 98 3.41 5.63 4.69
N LEU A 99 3.97 6.35 5.66
CA LEU A 99 4.54 5.73 6.86
C LEU A 99 3.44 5.31 7.84
N PHE A 100 2.38 6.12 7.99
CA PHE A 100 1.17 5.76 8.72
C PHE A 100 0.40 4.60 8.04
N SER A 101 0.32 4.58 6.70
CA SER A 101 -0.28 3.44 5.98
C SER A 101 0.52 2.14 6.11
N ASN A 102 1.80 2.23 6.47
CA ASN A 102 2.68 1.08 6.74
C ASN A 102 2.66 0.62 8.21
N MET A 103 1.83 1.21 9.08
CA MET A 103 1.63 0.73 10.47
C MET A 103 0.79 -0.56 10.55
N THR A 104 0.50 -1.18 9.41
CA THR A 104 -0.26 -2.44 9.26
C THR A 104 0.09 -3.50 10.32
N PRO A 105 1.37 -3.82 10.63
CA PRO A 105 1.67 -4.89 11.58
C PRO A 105 1.25 -4.56 13.02
N VAL A 106 1.34 -3.28 13.42
CA VAL A 106 0.90 -2.82 14.74
C VAL A 106 -0.62 -2.90 14.84
N LEU A 107 -1.32 -2.37 13.83
CA LEU A 107 -2.78 -2.34 13.81
C LEU A 107 -3.41 -3.73 13.65
N ALA A 108 -2.85 -4.59 12.81
CA ALA A 108 -3.31 -5.96 12.65
C ALA A 108 -3.20 -6.75 13.97
N ALA A 109 -2.15 -6.51 14.73
CA ALA A 109 -1.96 -7.15 16.02
C ALA A 109 -2.87 -6.59 17.12
N ALA A 110 -3.16 -5.28 17.11
CA ALA A 110 -4.20 -4.70 17.95
C ALA A 110 -5.59 -5.30 17.64
N ALA A 111 -5.91 -5.43 16.35
CA ALA A 111 -7.16 -6.06 15.90
C ALA A 111 -7.25 -7.53 16.34
N GLY A 112 -6.14 -8.29 16.25
CA GLY A 112 -6.02 -9.67 16.78
C GLY A 112 -6.44 -9.79 18.23
N PHE A 113 -5.94 -8.89 19.08
CA PHE A 113 -6.31 -8.82 20.50
C PHE A 113 -7.79 -8.46 20.71
N ILE A 114 -8.29 -7.42 20.04
CA ILE A 114 -9.65 -6.90 20.25
C ILE A 114 -10.71 -7.89 19.79
N PHE A 115 -10.57 -8.42 18.57
CA PHE A 115 -11.60 -9.24 17.94
C PHE A 115 -11.47 -10.73 18.23
N PHE A 116 -10.24 -11.22 18.36
CA PHE A 116 -9.96 -12.66 18.51
C PHE A 116 -9.44 -13.03 19.89
N ARG A 117 -9.30 -12.06 20.81
CA ARG A 117 -8.77 -12.26 22.17
C ARG A 117 -7.40 -12.94 22.19
N GLU A 118 -6.59 -12.69 21.16
CA GLU A 118 -5.19 -13.13 21.12
C GLU A 118 -4.40 -12.49 22.26
N ARG A 119 -3.47 -13.20 22.90
CA ARG A 119 -2.65 -12.62 23.96
C ARG A 119 -1.63 -11.64 23.36
N ILE A 120 -1.62 -10.41 23.85
CA ILE A 120 -0.58 -9.44 23.54
C ILE A 120 0.64 -9.72 24.42
N GLY A 121 1.78 -9.99 23.79
CA GLY A 121 3.06 -10.12 24.49
C GLY A 121 3.70 -8.76 24.82
N VAL A 122 4.59 -8.74 25.82
CA VAL A 122 5.33 -7.53 26.24
C VAL A 122 6.08 -6.89 25.06
N ALA A 123 6.67 -7.70 24.19
CA ALA A 123 7.37 -7.20 23.01
C ALA A 123 6.44 -6.46 22.04
N TRP A 124 5.17 -6.88 21.93
CA TRP A 124 4.19 -6.10 21.17
C TRP A 124 3.88 -4.77 21.83
N LEU A 125 3.67 -4.74 23.16
CA LEU A 125 3.41 -3.50 23.90
C LEU A 125 4.54 -2.50 23.71
N VAL A 126 5.79 -2.95 23.93
CA VAL A 126 6.99 -2.11 23.75
C VAL A 126 7.08 -1.60 22.31
N GLY A 127 6.96 -2.49 21.33
CA GLY A 127 7.07 -2.10 19.92
C GLY A 127 5.95 -1.15 19.47
N ALA A 128 4.71 -1.42 19.87
CA ALA A 128 3.56 -0.57 19.58
C ALA A 128 3.70 0.80 20.26
N SER A 129 4.13 0.86 21.52
CA SER A 129 4.39 2.12 22.22
C SER A 129 5.47 2.94 21.53
N ILE A 130 6.60 2.33 21.16
CA ILE A 130 7.67 3.04 20.42
C ILE A 130 7.11 3.58 19.08
N ALA A 131 6.33 2.78 18.36
CA ALA A 131 5.76 3.21 17.09
C ALA A 131 4.75 4.34 17.23
N VAL A 132 3.87 4.28 18.23
CA VAL A 132 2.88 5.33 18.52
C VAL A 132 3.55 6.63 18.96
N ILE A 133 4.59 6.56 19.80
CA ILE A 133 5.35 7.75 20.22
C ILE A 133 6.09 8.36 19.01
N GLY A 134 6.72 7.52 18.17
CA GLY A 134 7.36 7.99 16.95
C GLY A 134 6.38 8.65 15.98
N ALA A 135 5.20 8.07 15.82
CA ALA A 135 4.09 8.62 15.03
C ALA A 135 3.65 10.00 15.56
N GLY A 136 3.45 10.11 16.88
CA GLY A 136 3.14 11.38 17.53
C GLY A 136 4.23 12.43 17.31
N LEU A 137 5.50 12.05 17.40
CA LEU A 137 6.63 12.96 17.17
C LEU A 137 6.70 13.44 15.71
N MET A 138 6.46 12.55 14.73
CA MET A 138 6.38 12.93 13.31
C MET A 138 5.21 13.89 13.04
N SER A 139 4.02 13.56 13.56
CA SER A 139 2.82 14.39 13.42
C SER A 139 3.05 15.79 14.02
N TRP A 140 3.57 15.84 15.26
CA TRP A 140 3.89 17.07 15.97
C TRP A 140 4.93 17.93 15.24
N SER A 141 6.04 17.33 14.81
CA SER A 141 7.11 18.02 14.09
C SER A 141 6.61 18.69 12.81
N ARG A 142 5.60 18.12 12.14
CA ARG A 142 5.03 18.68 10.91
C ARG A 142 3.91 19.68 11.16
N ALA A 143 3.10 19.45 12.18
CA ALA A 143 2.08 20.42 12.61
C ALA A 143 2.73 21.77 12.95
N GLN A 144 3.90 21.77 13.62
CA GLN A 144 4.67 22.99 13.86
C GLN A 144 5.18 23.67 12.58
N GLY A 145 5.47 22.88 11.54
CA GLY A 145 5.90 23.39 10.23
C GLY A 145 4.76 23.77 9.29
N GLY A 146 3.50 23.62 9.69
CA GLY A 146 2.32 23.92 8.86
C GLY A 146 2.10 22.97 7.67
N GLN A 147 2.73 21.79 7.65
CA GLN A 147 2.78 20.88 6.49
C GLN A 147 1.94 19.61 6.63
N GLY A 148 0.93 19.59 7.51
CA GLY A 148 0.04 18.44 7.62
C GLY A 148 -0.90 18.52 8.83
N THR A 149 -1.96 17.74 8.78
CA THR A 149 -2.98 17.66 9.84
C THR A 149 -2.99 16.28 10.49
N PHE A 150 -3.37 16.25 11.77
CA PHE A 150 -3.62 15.01 12.50
C PHE A 150 -4.71 14.16 11.83
N SER A 151 -5.71 14.78 11.20
CA SER A 151 -6.74 14.06 10.45
C SER A 151 -6.19 13.31 9.24
N GLY A 152 -5.19 13.87 8.54
CA GLY A 152 -4.48 13.16 7.46
C GLY A 152 -3.73 11.93 7.98
N ASP A 153 -3.06 12.06 9.11
CA ASP A 153 -2.33 10.95 9.73
C ASP A 153 -3.29 9.81 10.16
N LEU A 154 -4.46 10.15 10.74
CA LEU A 154 -5.50 9.17 11.07
C LEU A 154 -6.06 8.44 9.83
N LEU A 155 -6.25 9.13 8.72
CA LEU A 155 -6.68 8.51 7.47
C LEU A 155 -5.61 7.54 6.94
N GLY A 156 -4.33 7.90 7.05
CA GLY A 156 -3.21 7.00 6.73
C GLY A 156 -3.23 5.74 7.59
N MET A 157 -3.44 5.87 8.90
CA MET A 157 -3.58 4.71 9.80
C MET A 157 -4.82 3.87 9.47
N ALA A 158 -5.95 4.49 9.14
CA ALA A 158 -7.15 3.76 8.74
C ALA A 158 -6.94 2.98 7.44
N SER A 159 -6.19 3.55 6.49
CA SER A 159 -5.78 2.88 5.24
C SER A 159 -5.00 1.59 5.53
N ALA A 160 -4.07 1.62 6.49
CA ALA A 160 -3.24 0.49 6.87
C ALA A 160 -4.05 -0.76 7.29
N VAL A 161 -5.24 -0.58 7.87
CA VAL A 161 -6.15 -1.68 8.26
C VAL A 161 -6.70 -2.37 7.01
N TRP A 162 -7.14 -1.59 6.03
CA TRP A 162 -7.68 -2.12 4.78
C TRP A 162 -6.59 -2.76 3.91
N TYR A 163 -5.39 -2.21 3.91
CA TYR A 163 -4.24 -2.84 3.25
C TYR A 163 -3.86 -4.16 3.91
N ALA A 164 -3.93 -4.25 5.25
CA ALA A 164 -3.77 -5.50 5.99
C ALA A 164 -4.75 -6.56 5.51
N ALA A 165 -6.04 -6.20 5.46
CA ALA A 165 -7.11 -7.09 5.05
C ALA A 165 -6.87 -7.58 3.61
N TYR A 166 -6.52 -6.68 2.69
CA TYR A 166 -6.13 -7.03 1.33
C TYR A 166 -4.97 -8.04 1.30
N LEU A 167 -3.86 -7.79 2.00
CA LEU A 167 -2.69 -8.66 2.00
C LEU A 167 -3.00 -10.05 2.59
N LEU A 168 -3.78 -10.12 3.66
CA LEU A 168 -4.19 -11.38 4.29
C LEU A 168 -5.09 -12.21 3.38
N LEU A 169 -6.13 -11.58 2.81
CA LEU A 169 -7.05 -12.24 1.89
C LEU A 169 -6.34 -12.71 0.63
N LEU A 170 -5.49 -11.85 0.06
CA LEU A 170 -4.67 -12.20 -1.11
C LEU A 170 -3.77 -13.39 -0.80
N ARG A 171 -3.03 -13.36 0.32
CA ARG A 171 -2.14 -14.46 0.73
C ARG A 171 -2.89 -15.78 0.86
N GLY A 172 -4.08 -15.78 1.47
CA GLY A 172 -4.92 -16.97 1.64
C GLY A 172 -5.40 -17.61 0.33
N VAL A 173 -5.30 -16.89 -0.80
CA VAL A 173 -5.67 -17.36 -2.15
C VAL A 173 -4.45 -17.64 -3.03
N ARG A 174 -3.29 -17.04 -2.75
CA ARG A 174 -2.08 -17.13 -3.59
C ARG A 174 -1.46 -18.53 -3.69
N GLU A 175 -1.80 -19.45 -2.79
CA GLU A 175 -1.43 -20.86 -2.89
C GLU A 175 -2.21 -21.60 -3.99
N ARG A 176 -3.42 -21.14 -4.32
CA ARG A 176 -4.33 -21.78 -5.30
C ARG A 176 -4.44 -21.02 -6.61
N VAL A 177 -4.23 -19.70 -6.58
CA VAL A 177 -4.41 -18.81 -7.74
C VAL A 177 -3.10 -18.09 -8.04
N SER A 178 -2.67 -18.12 -9.31
CA SER A 178 -1.45 -17.43 -9.77
C SER A 178 -1.47 -15.92 -9.49
N ALA A 179 -0.29 -15.30 -9.34
CA ALA A 179 -0.18 -13.88 -9.04
C ALA A 179 -0.85 -12.99 -10.10
N PRO A 180 -0.67 -13.21 -11.42
CA PRO A 180 -1.33 -12.39 -12.43
C PRO A 180 -2.86 -12.46 -12.36
N MET A 181 -3.42 -13.66 -12.17
CA MET A 181 -4.87 -13.83 -12.06
C MET A 181 -5.42 -13.19 -10.78
N ALA A 182 -4.74 -13.38 -9.65
CA ALA A 182 -5.14 -12.75 -8.39
C ALA A 182 -5.09 -11.21 -8.47
N MET A 183 -4.05 -10.67 -9.09
CA MET A 183 -3.92 -9.23 -9.37
C MET A 183 -5.02 -8.74 -10.31
N PHE A 184 -5.34 -9.48 -11.37
CA PHE A 184 -6.40 -9.11 -12.30
C PHE A 184 -7.76 -9.00 -11.60
N VAL A 185 -8.18 -10.02 -10.85
CA VAL A 185 -9.48 -10.03 -10.15
C VAL A 185 -9.55 -8.96 -9.07
N THR A 186 -8.50 -8.81 -8.25
CA THR A 186 -8.46 -7.76 -7.21
C THR A 186 -8.47 -6.35 -7.82
N THR A 187 -7.75 -6.13 -8.93
CA THR A 187 -7.73 -4.85 -9.64
C THR A 187 -9.08 -4.54 -10.28
N ALA A 188 -9.76 -5.53 -10.85
CA ALA A 188 -11.09 -5.34 -11.44
C ALA A 188 -12.12 -4.94 -10.37
N ALA A 189 -12.12 -5.63 -9.22
CA ALA A 189 -12.97 -5.27 -8.10
C ALA A 189 -12.61 -3.88 -7.54
N ALA A 190 -11.32 -3.56 -7.42
CA ALA A 190 -10.86 -2.26 -6.95
C ALA A 190 -11.27 -1.12 -7.90
N ALA A 191 -11.20 -1.34 -9.22
CA ALA A 191 -11.66 -0.37 -10.23
C ALA A 191 -13.15 -0.05 -10.07
N LEU A 192 -13.99 -1.06 -9.83
CA LEU A 192 -15.43 -0.85 -9.61
C LEU A 192 -15.69 -0.03 -8.34
N VAL A 193 -15.03 -0.37 -7.24
CA VAL A 193 -15.18 0.38 -5.97
C VAL A 193 -14.66 1.81 -6.12
N ALA A 194 -13.52 2.01 -6.79
CA ALA A 194 -12.98 3.33 -7.08
C ALA A 194 -13.91 4.16 -7.99
N ALA A 195 -14.58 3.54 -8.96
CA ALA A 195 -15.57 4.22 -9.79
C ALA A 195 -16.77 4.70 -8.97
N VAL A 196 -17.28 3.86 -8.07
CA VAL A 196 -18.37 4.25 -7.14
C VAL A 196 -17.91 5.39 -6.23
N ALA A 197 -16.71 5.29 -5.66
CA ALA A 197 -16.13 6.35 -4.82
C ALA A 197 -15.98 7.68 -5.58
N THR A 198 -15.53 7.63 -6.84
CA THR A 198 -15.42 8.80 -7.72
C THR A 198 -16.76 9.50 -7.88
N VAL A 199 -17.83 8.74 -8.18
CA VAL A 199 -19.19 9.26 -8.31
C VAL A 199 -19.70 9.84 -6.98
N MET A 200 -19.50 9.13 -5.86
CA MET A 200 -19.95 9.57 -4.54
C MET A 200 -19.27 10.85 -4.07
N MET A 201 -18.00 11.07 -4.44
CA MET A 201 -17.25 12.29 -4.13
C MET A 201 -17.52 13.43 -5.12
N GLY A 202 -18.32 13.20 -6.17
CA GLY A 202 -18.59 14.19 -7.21
C GLY A 202 -17.36 14.55 -8.04
N GLU A 203 -16.35 13.68 -8.08
CA GLU A 203 -15.15 13.90 -8.89
C GLU A 203 -15.43 13.60 -10.36
N PRO A 204 -14.96 14.43 -11.30
CA PRO A 204 -15.05 14.09 -12.72
C PRO A 204 -14.08 12.95 -13.04
N PHE A 205 -14.55 11.97 -13.82
CA PHE A 205 -13.68 10.90 -14.31
C PHE A 205 -12.58 11.42 -15.25
N VAL A 206 -12.83 12.52 -15.97
CA VAL A 206 -11.86 13.14 -16.87
C VAL A 206 -11.94 14.65 -16.68
N ALA A 207 -10.79 15.32 -16.56
CA ALA A 207 -10.73 16.77 -16.49
C ALA A 207 -11.04 17.36 -17.88
N PRO A 208 -11.76 18.50 -17.97
CA PRO A 208 -12.08 19.14 -19.26
C PRO A 208 -10.84 19.40 -20.14
N ASP A 209 -9.73 19.79 -19.52
CA ASP A 209 -8.48 20.17 -20.21
C ASP A 209 -7.36 19.14 -19.97
N MET A 210 -7.72 17.86 -19.85
CA MET A 210 -6.78 16.79 -19.53
C MET A 210 -5.60 16.74 -20.50
N SER A 211 -4.39 16.97 -20.00
CA SER A 211 -3.20 17.03 -20.85
C SER A 211 -2.67 15.63 -21.22
N ALA A 212 -1.86 15.56 -22.27
CA ALA A 212 -1.16 14.33 -22.63
C ALA A 212 -0.22 13.84 -21.51
N GLN A 213 0.35 14.77 -20.73
CA GLN A 213 1.16 14.46 -19.57
C GLN A 213 0.31 13.85 -18.45
N GLY A 214 -0.88 14.38 -18.19
CA GLY A 214 -1.82 13.83 -17.22
C GLY A 214 -2.18 12.38 -17.55
N TRP A 215 -2.48 12.07 -18.81
CA TRP A 215 -2.72 10.69 -19.25
C TRP A 215 -1.51 9.79 -19.06
N LEU A 216 -0.31 10.28 -19.40
CA LEU A 216 0.93 9.53 -19.19
C LEU A 216 1.16 9.20 -17.72
N VAL A 217 0.88 10.14 -16.80
CA VAL A 217 0.93 9.90 -15.35
C VAL A 217 0.01 8.77 -14.94
N LEU A 218 -1.24 8.75 -15.43
CA LEU A 218 -2.20 7.68 -15.12
C LEU A 218 -1.76 6.31 -15.66
N VAL A 219 -1.17 6.28 -16.86
CA VAL A 219 -0.58 5.05 -17.43
C VAL A 219 0.61 4.57 -16.60
N VAL A 220 1.50 5.47 -16.16
CA VAL A 220 2.63 5.12 -15.29
C VAL A 220 2.12 4.58 -13.95
N LEU A 221 1.12 5.21 -13.34
CA LEU A 221 0.49 4.71 -12.11
C LEU A 221 -0.13 3.32 -12.30
N GLY A 222 -0.84 3.09 -13.41
CA GLY A 222 -1.49 1.81 -13.67
C GLY A 222 -0.50 0.70 -14.04
N VAL A 223 0.37 0.95 -15.02
CA VAL A 223 1.23 -0.10 -15.58
C VAL A 223 2.52 -0.25 -14.77
N PHE A 224 3.27 0.82 -14.59
CA PHE A 224 4.57 0.72 -13.93
C PHE A 224 4.43 0.52 -12.41
N ILE A 225 3.63 1.36 -11.77
CA ILE A 225 3.49 1.33 -10.31
C ILE A 225 2.59 0.18 -9.85
N HIS A 226 1.41 0.02 -10.44
CA HIS A 226 0.46 -1.00 -10.00
C HIS A 226 0.78 -2.38 -10.59
N VAL A 227 0.88 -2.57 -11.91
CA VAL A 227 1.23 -3.89 -12.45
C VAL A 227 2.66 -4.30 -12.08
N GLY A 228 3.63 -3.40 -12.22
CA GLY A 228 5.02 -3.66 -11.84
C GLY A 228 5.21 -3.77 -10.32
N GLY A 229 5.01 -2.66 -9.60
CA GLY A 229 5.27 -2.60 -8.16
C GLY A 229 4.40 -3.54 -7.32
N GLN A 230 3.08 -3.40 -7.42
CA GLN A 230 2.14 -4.25 -6.66
C GLN A 230 2.16 -5.70 -7.14
N GLY A 231 2.39 -5.94 -8.44
CA GLY A 231 2.56 -7.29 -8.98
C GLY A 231 3.78 -8.02 -8.42
N LEU A 232 4.92 -7.33 -8.26
CA LEU A 232 6.11 -7.90 -7.64
C LEU A 232 5.89 -8.24 -6.16
N ILE A 233 5.16 -7.40 -5.42
CA ILE A 233 4.73 -7.72 -4.05
C ILE A 233 3.83 -8.95 -4.04
N ALA A 234 2.79 -9.00 -4.88
CA ALA A 234 1.87 -10.14 -4.96
C ALA A 234 2.57 -11.45 -5.37
N HIS A 235 3.61 -11.36 -6.19
CA HIS A 235 4.46 -12.49 -6.55
C HIS A 235 5.22 -13.04 -5.33
N GLY A 236 5.91 -12.17 -4.59
CA GLY A 236 6.68 -12.55 -3.41
C GLY A 236 5.83 -12.97 -2.22
N LEU A 237 4.63 -12.39 -2.06
CA LEU A 237 3.69 -12.72 -0.99
C LEU A 237 3.24 -14.19 -1.00
N GLY A 238 3.16 -14.80 -2.18
CA GLY A 238 2.87 -16.23 -2.33
C GLY A 238 4.04 -17.16 -1.99
N GLN A 239 5.22 -16.62 -1.70
CA GLN A 239 6.46 -17.37 -1.51
C GLN A 239 7.16 -17.06 -0.17
N LEU A 240 6.78 -15.98 0.50
CA LEU A 240 7.36 -15.54 1.76
C LEU A 240 6.31 -15.60 2.89
N PRO A 241 6.75 -15.79 4.14
CA PRO A 241 5.90 -15.53 5.30
C PRO A 241 5.37 -14.08 5.27
N ILE A 242 4.11 -13.88 5.67
CA ILE A 242 3.48 -12.54 5.71
C ILE A 242 4.31 -11.54 6.54
N THR A 243 4.92 -12.02 7.63
CA THR A 243 5.78 -11.21 8.50
C THR A 243 6.98 -10.68 7.72
N LEU A 244 7.65 -11.50 6.93
CA LEU A 244 8.79 -11.06 6.13
C LEU A 244 8.34 -10.11 5.00
N SER A 245 7.24 -10.42 4.31
CA SER A 245 6.71 -9.52 3.27
C SER A 245 6.39 -8.14 3.83
N THR A 246 5.73 -8.05 4.98
CA THR A 246 5.37 -6.76 5.61
C THR A 246 6.58 -5.98 6.12
N VAL A 247 7.68 -6.64 6.52
CA VAL A 247 8.96 -5.96 6.79
C VAL A 247 9.51 -5.31 5.51
N LEU A 248 9.52 -6.06 4.41
CA LEU A 248 10.08 -5.59 3.13
C LEU A 248 9.26 -4.43 2.53
N LEU A 249 7.97 -4.33 2.86
CA LEU A 249 7.11 -3.22 2.43
C LEU A 249 7.57 -1.86 2.97
N TRP A 250 8.40 -1.81 4.01
CA TRP A 250 8.90 -0.55 4.54
C TRP A 250 9.89 0.17 3.63
N MET A 251 10.33 -0.47 2.57
CA MET A 251 11.00 0.23 1.48
C MET A 251 10.08 1.29 0.85
N GLN A 252 8.75 1.15 0.95
CA GLN A 252 7.76 2.15 0.52
C GLN A 252 7.93 3.50 1.24
N PRO A 253 7.81 3.61 2.58
CA PRO A 253 7.97 4.88 3.26
C PRO A 253 9.38 5.47 3.14
N VAL A 254 10.41 4.63 3.04
CA VAL A 254 11.78 5.12 2.79
C VAL A 254 11.87 5.79 1.40
N ALA A 255 11.40 5.12 0.36
CA ALA A 255 11.34 5.68 -0.98
C ALA A 255 10.46 6.93 -1.03
N ALA A 256 9.27 6.89 -0.42
CA ALA A 256 8.35 8.03 -0.35
C ALA A 256 8.97 9.24 0.35
N ALA A 257 9.73 9.04 1.43
CA ALA A 257 10.44 10.13 2.10
C ALA A 257 11.55 10.74 1.23
N VAL A 258 12.32 9.90 0.54
CA VAL A 258 13.38 10.36 -0.39
C VAL A 258 12.78 11.16 -1.54
N PHE A 259 11.78 10.62 -2.24
CA PHE A 259 11.14 11.30 -3.36
C PHE A 259 10.32 12.52 -2.90
N GLY A 260 9.69 12.45 -1.73
CA GLY A 260 9.00 13.57 -1.10
C GLY A 260 9.94 14.76 -0.85
N TRP A 261 11.14 14.48 -0.34
CA TRP A 261 12.17 15.51 -0.16
C TRP A 261 12.69 16.06 -1.50
N LEU A 262 13.08 15.18 -2.43
CA LEU A 262 13.71 15.60 -3.69
C LEU A 262 12.77 16.36 -4.63
N LEU A 263 11.48 15.99 -4.68
CA LEU A 263 10.54 16.51 -5.67
C LEU A 263 9.58 17.56 -5.11
N PHE A 264 9.26 17.48 -3.82
CA PHE A 264 8.27 18.36 -3.17
C PHE A 264 8.86 19.19 -2.03
N ASN A 265 10.18 19.12 -1.82
CA ASN A 265 10.87 19.80 -0.73
C ASN A 265 10.30 19.45 0.67
N GLU A 266 9.76 18.24 0.84
CA GLU A 266 9.18 17.75 2.10
C GLU A 266 10.24 17.16 3.03
N GLY A 267 11.38 17.84 3.20
CA GLY A 267 12.48 17.36 4.04
C GLY A 267 12.03 17.07 5.46
N LEU A 268 12.41 15.90 6.00
CA LEU A 268 12.16 15.56 7.40
C LEU A 268 13.11 16.36 8.29
N GLY A 269 12.55 17.20 9.16
CA GLY A 269 13.32 17.82 10.24
C GLY A 269 13.85 16.76 11.23
N ALA A 270 14.78 17.13 12.11
CA ALA A 270 15.43 16.20 13.04
C ALA A 270 14.41 15.38 13.87
N ALA A 271 13.37 16.03 14.40
CA ALA A 271 12.31 15.35 15.12
C ALA A 271 11.51 14.37 14.23
N GLY A 272 11.25 14.74 12.98
CA GLY A 272 10.62 13.85 11.99
C GLY A 272 11.48 12.63 11.66
N VAL A 273 12.79 12.79 11.54
CA VAL A 273 13.73 11.67 11.33
C VAL A 273 13.74 10.73 12.54
N VAL A 274 13.83 11.27 13.75
CA VAL A 274 13.77 10.47 14.99
C VAL A 274 12.44 9.72 15.07
N GLY A 275 11.32 10.40 14.79
CA GLY A 275 10.00 9.78 14.79
C GLY A 275 9.87 8.65 13.75
N ALA A 276 10.40 8.84 12.54
CA ALA A 276 10.42 7.81 11.51
C ALA A 276 11.23 6.59 11.95
N VAL A 277 12.44 6.80 12.50
CA VAL A 277 13.27 5.73 13.05
C VAL A 277 12.56 4.98 14.18
N MET A 278 11.88 5.69 15.08
CA MET A 278 11.09 5.08 16.15
C MET A 278 9.96 4.21 15.59
N ILE A 279 9.23 4.68 14.58
CA ILE A 279 8.15 3.89 13.97
C ILE A 279 8.71 2.60 13.37
N LEU A 280 9.80 2.69 12.59
CA LEU A 280 10.45 1.52 12.02
C LEU A 280 10.94 0.57 13.14
N ALA A 281 11.62 1.07 14.18
CA ALA A 281 12.09 0.22 15.28
C ALA A 281 10.94 -0.46 16.06
N GLY A 282 9.85 0.28 16.30
CA GLY A 282 8.68 -0.21 17.03
C GLY A 282 7.94 -1.30 16.28
N VAL A 283 7.65 -1.08 15.00
CA VAL A 283 6.98 -2.08 14.15
C VAL A 283 7.89 -3.33 13.98
N TYR A 284 9.22 -3.17 13.97
CA TYR A 284 10.17 -4.29 13.83
C TYR A 284 10.12 -5.17 15.07
N THR A 285 10.05 -4.52 16.23
CA THR A 285 9.89 -5.19 17.52
C THR A 285 8.58 -5.98 17.58
N VAL A 286 7.47 -5.40 17.09
CA VAL A 286 6.17 -6.08 16.97
C VAL A 286 6.26 -7.30 16.06
N GLN A 287 6.89 -7.17 14.90
CA GLN A 287 7.01 -8.26 13.93
C GLN A 287 7.90 -9.39 14.42
N ARG A 288 9.04 -9.07 15.08
CA ARG A 288 9.94 -10.07 15.66
C ARG A 288 9.27 -10.90 16.74
N ALA A 289 8.37 -10.30 17.51
CA ALA A 289 7.61 -10.99 18.56
C ALA A 289 6.58 -12.01 18.04
N ARG A 290 6.24 -11.95 16.75
CA ARG A 290 5.30 -12.89 16.09
C ARG A 290 6.00 -14.08 15.42
N ILE A 291 7.33 -14.10 15.40
CA ILE A 291 8.17 -15.20 14.90
C ILE A 291 8.49 -16.11 16.08
#